data_AF-A0AA95MTD5-F1
#
_entry.id   AF-A0AA95MTD5-F1
#
_cell.length_a   1.000
_cell.length_b   1.000
_cell.length_c   1.000
_cell.angle_alpha   90.00
_cell.angle_beta   90.00
_cell.angle_gamma   90.00
#
_symmetry.space_group_name_H-M   'P 1'
#
loop_
_entity.id
_entity.type
_entity.pdbx_description
1 polymer ?
#
loop_
_entity_poly.entity_id
_entity_poly.type
_entity_poly.pdbx_seq_one_letter_code
_entity_poly.pdbx_strand_id
1 'polypeptide(L)' 'MPFSPITNEQSELIRIIESLRREMIQTGMKEGLTSKNTIKISRKLDEYIVKYQATHEWNANS' A
#
# COMPACT_ATOMS: atom_id res chain seq x y z
N MET A 1 15.51 4.80 18.26
CA MET A 1 15.13 3.95 17.12
C MET A 1 15.55 4.68 15.85
N PRO A 2 16.47 4.17 15.02
CA PRO A 2 16.87 4.89 13.82
C PRO A 2 15.85 4.65 12.71
N PHE A 3 15.17 5.72 12.29
CA PHE A 3 14.48 5.78 11.01
C PHE A 3 15.54 5.95 9.93
N SER A 4 15.76 4.92 9.13
CA SER A 4 16.61 5.02 7.93
C SER A 4 15.94 5.93 6.90
N PRO A 5 16.71 6.77 6.17
CA PRO A 5 16.16 7.67 5.17
C PRO A 5 15.60 6.86 4.00
N ILE A 6 14.29 6.76 3.95
CA ILE A 6 13.55 6.14 2.86
C ILE A 6 13.80 6.98 1.60
N THR A 7 14.40 6.37 0.58
CA THR A 7 14.64 6.99 -0.73
C THR A 7 13.32 7.52 -1.31
N ASN A 8 13.38 8.62 -2.07
CA ASN A 8 12.21 9.38 -2.54
C ASN A 8 11.13 8.51 -3.23
N GLU A 9 11.54 7.45 -3.93
CA GLU A 9 10.65 6.51 -4.64
C GLU A 9 9.87 5.58 -3.70
N GLN A 10 10.52 5.13 -2.63
CA GLN A 10 9.90 4.33 -1.57
C GLN A 10 8.88 5.17 -0.77
N SER A 11 9.17 6.46 -0.58
CA SER A 11 8.25 7.39 0.08
C SER A 11 6.95 7.59 -0.72
N GLU A 12 7.04 7.64 -2.05
CA GLU A 12 5.85 7.76 -2.92
C GLU A 12 4.98 6.49 -2.88
N LEU A 13 5.59 5.29 -2.94
CA LEU A 13 4.85 4.02 -2.80
C LEU A 13 4.14 3.92 -1.46
N ILE A 14 4.83 4.25 -0.36
CA ILE A 14 4.24 4.25 0.99
C ILE A 14 3.06 5.23 1.06
N ARG A 15 3.19 6.44 0.51
CA ARG A 15 2.10 7.43 0.47
C ARG A 15 0.88 6.92 -0.30
N ILE A 16 1.10 6.25 -1.43
CA ILE A 16 0.01 5.64 -2.22
C ILE A 16 -0.68 4.53 -1.42
N ILE A 17 0.08 3.64 -0.76
CA ILE A 17 -0.45 2.56 0.08
C ILE A 17 -1.28 3.15 1.23
N GLU A 18 -0.77 4.16 1.94
CA GLU A 18 -1.52 4.80 3.02
C GLU A 18 -2.80 5.49 2.53
N SER A 19 -2.75 6.13 1.36
CA SER A 19 -3.93 6.75 0.75
C SER A 19 -5.00 5.71 0.40
N LEU A 20 -4.61 4.63 -0.28
CA LEU A 20 -5.50 3.53 -0.63
C LEU A 20 -6.07 2.84 0.61
N ARG A 21 -5.28 2.72 1.68
CA ARG A 21 -5.75 2.15 2.96
C ARG A 21 -6.86 2.99 3.57
N ARG A 22 -6.69 4.32 3.61
CA ARG A 22 -7.74 5.24 4.09
C ARG A 22 -8.99 5.15 3.22
N GLU A 23 -8.82 5.13 1.91
CA GLU A 23 -9.94 5.01 0.96
C GLU A 23 -10.68 3.67 1.13
N MET A 24 -9.97 2.57 1.37
CA MET A 24 -10.57 1.26 1.62
C MET A 24 -11.38 1.24 2.91
N ILE A 25 -10.88 1.87 3.98
CA ILE A 25 -11.59 1.96 5.27
C ILE A 25 -12.86 2.81 5.11
N GLN A 26 -12.74 3.98 4.47
CA GLN A 26 -13.89 4.87 4.24
C GLN A 26 -14.95 4.22 3.36
N THR A 27 -14.52 3.60 2.26
CA THR A 27 -15.41 2.86 1.34
C THR A 27 -16.01 1.65 2.02
N GLY A 28 -15.23 0.90 2.80
CA GLY A 28 -15.67 -0.26 3.57
C GLY A 28 -16.69 0.11 4.66
N MET A 29 -16.55 1.28 5.28
CA MET A 29 -17.54 1.82 6.23
C MET A 29 -18.81 2.28 5.54
N LYS A 30 -18.71 2.81 4.31
CA LYS A 30 -19.84 3.39 3.57
C LYS A 30 -20.64 2.35 2.78
N GLU A 31 -19.96 1.44 2.11
CA GLU A 31 -20.52 0.45 1.18
C GLU A 31 -20.40 -1.00 1.68
N GLY A 32 -19.60 -1.25 2.71
CA GLY A 32 -19.27 -2.59 3.20
C GLY A 32 -17.97 -3.13 2.60
N LEU A 33 -17.27 -3.98 3.36
CA LEU A 33 -16.00 -4.61 2.95
C LEU A 33 -16.16 -5.57 1.75
N THR A 34 -17.38 -6.04 1.50
CA THR A 34 -17.72 -6.94 0.39
C THR A 34 -18.23 -6.20 -0.85
N SER A 35 -18.36 -4.86 -0.80
CA SER A 35 -18.72 -4.09 -1.99
C SER A 35 -17.63 -4.24 -3.06
N LYS A 36 -18.05 -4.29 -4.32
CA LYS A 36 -17.15 -4.34 -5.48
C LYS A 36 -16.13 -3.20 -5.44
N ASN A 37 -16.52 -2.06 -4.88
CA ASN A 37 -15.66 -0.89 -4.76
C ASN A 37 -14.54 -1.12 -3.72
N THR A 38 -14.89 -1.63 -2.54
CA THR A 38 -13.91 -1.99 -1.50
C THR A 38 -12.97 -3.11 -1.96
N ILE A 39 -13.48 -4.11 -2.68
CA ILE A 39 -12.67 -5.20 -3.26
C ILE A 39 -11.68 -4.66 -4.30
N LYS A 40 -12.10 -3.71 -5.15
CA LYS A 40 -11.20 -3.06 -6.11
C LYS A 40 -10.07 -2.30 -5.41
N ILE A 41 -10.39 -1.53 -4.38
CA ILE A 41 -9.39 -0.78 -3.61
C ILE A 41 -8.44 -1.75 -2.90
N SER A 42 -8.97 -2.83 -2.31
CA SER A 42 -8.18 -3.88 -1.64
C SER A 42 -7.21 -4.56 -2.60
N ARG A 43 -7.64 -4.95 -3.80
CA ARG A 43 -6.74 -5.50 -4.82
C ARG A 43 -5.64 -4.53 -5.22
N LYS A 44 -6.00 -3.27 -5.44
CA LYS A 44 -5.04 -2.24 -5.82
C LYS A 44 -4.00 -2.03 -4.70
N LEU A 45 -4.44 -1.98 -3.44
CA LEU A 45 -3.56 -1.90 -2.28
C LEU A 45 -2.55 -3.07 -2.27
N ASP A 46 -3.04 -4.29 -2.47
CA ASP A 46 -2.21 -5.51 -2.50
C ASP A 46 -1.12 -5.43 -3.60
N GLU A 47 -1.48 -4.96 -4.80
CA GLU A 47 -0.51 -4.75 -5.88
C GLU A 47 0.62 -3.77 -5.51
N TYR A 48 0.30 -2.68 -4.82
CA TYR A 48 1.30 -1.71 -4.37
C TYR A 48 2.15 -2.25 -3.21
N ILE A 49 1.58 -3.07 -2.32
CA ILE A 49 2.33 -3.75 -1.26
C ILE A 49 3.32 -4.73 -1.87
N VAL A 50 2.90 -5.54 -2.84
CA VAL A 50 3.78 -6.48 -3.57
C VAL A 50 4.89 -5.73 -4.29
N LYS A 51 4.59 -4.60 -4.94
CA LYS A 51 5.63 -3.76 -5.57
C LYS A 51 6.63 -3.22 -4.56
N TYR A 52 6.15 -2.71 -3.43
CA TYR A 52 7.00 -2.21 -2.36
C TYR A 52 7.90 -3.32 -1.78
N GLN A 53 7.32 -4.51 -1.54
CA GLN A 53 8.06 -5.68 -1.08
C GLN A 53 9.09 -6.14 -2.09
N ALA A 54 8.77 -6.20 -3.38
CA ALA A 54 9.73 -6.56 -4.42
C ALA A 54 10.93 -5.59 -4.47
N THR A 55 10.68 -4.28 -4.35
CA THR A 55 11.74 -3.26 -4.30
C THR A 55 12.60 -3.39 -3.02
N HIS A 56 12.00 -3.85 -1.91
CA HIS A 56 12.69 -4.03 -0.63
C HIS A 56 13.43 -5.39 -0.52
N GLU A 57 12.87 -6.48 -1.06
CA GLU A 57 13.47 -7.82 -1.08
C GLU A 57 14.67 -7.91 -2.03
N TRP A 58 14.70 -7.12 -3.12
CA TRP A 58 15.87 -7.10 -4.02
C TRP A 58 17.14 -6.52 -3.37
N ASN A 59 17.02 -5.76 -2.27
CA ASN A 59 18.18 -5.20 -1.55
C ASN A 59 18.74 -6.10 -0.43
N ALA A 60 18.09 -7.22 -0.11
CA ALA A 60 18.47 -8.08 1.01
C ALA A 60 19.37 -9.28 0.61
N ASN A 61 19.71 -9.44 -0.67
CA ASN A 61 20.47 -10.59 -1.16
C ASN A 61 21.47 -10.22 -2.27
N SER A 62 22.33 -9.24 -2.01
CA SER A 62 23.56 -9.04 -2.78
C SER A 62 24.77 -8.90 -1.87
#